data_AF-A0A533YI60-F1
#
_entry.id   AF-A0A533YI60-F1
#
_cell.length_a   1.000
_cell.length_b   1.000
_cell.length_c   1.000
_cell.angle_alpha   90.00
_cell.angle_beta   90.00
_cell.angle_gamma   90.00
#
_symmetry.space_group_name_H-M   'P 1'
#
loop_
_entity.id
_entity.type
_entity.pdbx_description
1 polymer ?
#
loop_
_entity_poly.entity_id
_entity_poly.type
_entity_poly.pdbx_seq_one_letter_code
_entity_poly.pdbx_strand_id
1 'polypeptide(L)'
;MASQLVSTEQRTEVGVQSDALLQEAAQAVRGGTYPDALLDRVLKIPACFKDFDCHPDDCGLFANKIAEIFEDRHESFTVLGIRTSGSYLAPLCAAFLRREGFRDVTIATIRPDVSLLSWEKSRLIRRSKAGTILIIDDPPFTGEGLLSSIRMLERMGIETNRIVALVFEDPEAPFFRVNEMTGGSTWKELSSRIRTILLPKREWRIRRVTGVLDMGGAEMRILKLHGYSVHEAPAGTADPASAAGSQRFRVRKARRHENLKLDSTLETPGGAASSSFIARGTGFGWFEDHALEIARRMSDFAPPVSRLEEGLESSSGMQRGMLPNDPGLSPSTTRGIATWKTARQAGTCWRARSGGVI
;
A
#
# COMPACT_ATOMS: atom_id res chain seq x y z
N MET A 1 -38.73 -11.54 -11.83
CA MET A 1 -38.24 -10.65 -12.89
C MET A 1 -37.63 -9.40 -12.26
N ALA A 2 -36.43 -9.50 -11.71
CA ALA A 2 -35.68 -8.38 -11.16
C ALA A 2 -34.18 -8.69 -11.30
N SER A 3 -33.71 -8.60 -12.53
CA SER A 3 -32.30 -8.65 -12.91
C SER A 3 -32.16 -7.60 -14.01
N GLN A 4 -31.06 -6.84 -14.00
CA GLN A 4 -30.76 -5.66 -14.82
C GLN A 4 -31.06 -4.31 -14.14
N LEU A 5 -30.26 -3.98 -13.13
CA LEU A 5 -29.77 -2.61 -12.95
C LEU A 5 -28.27 -2.72 -12.66
N VAL A 6 -27.50 -3.09 -13.69
CA VAL A 6 -26.06 -2.84 -13.71
C VAL A 6 -25.91 -1.40 -14.15
N SER A 7 -25.51 -0.56 -13.21
CA SER A 7 -25.23 0.86 -13.39
C SER A 7 -24.18 1.04 -14.49
N THR A 8 -24.60 1.55 -15.64
CA THR A 8 -23.70 2.02 -16.69
C THR A 8 -23.03 3.30 -16.19
N GLU A 9 -21.85 3.17 -15.57
CA GLU A 9 -21.01 4.34 -15.26
C GLU A 9 -20.69 5.09 -16.55
N GLN A 10 -21.07 6.36 -16.62
CA GLN A 10 -20.70 7.25 -17.71
C GLN A 10 -19.17 7.45 -17.67
N ARG A 11 -18.44 6.65 -18.44
CA ARG A 11 -17.02 6.90 -18.71
C ARG A 11 -16.91 8.15 -19.57
N THR A 12 -16.19 9.16 -19.08
CA THR A 12 -15.84 10.35 -19.86
C THR A 12 -14.99 9.96 -21.08
N GLU A 13 -15.04 10.71 -22.18
CA GLU A 13 -14.25 10.44 -23.39
C GLU A 13 -12.74 10.32 -23.10
N VAL A 14 -12.25 11.10 -22.13
CA VAL A 14 -10.88 11.04 -21.61
C VAL A 14 -10.57 9.68 -20.95
N GLY A 15 -11.53 9.12 -20.20
CA GLY A 15 -11.41 7.80 -19.59
C GLY A 15 -11.38 6.67 -20.64
N VAL A 16 -12.20 6.77 -21.69
CA VAL A 16 -12.24 5.77 -22.76
C VAL A 16 -10.93 5.73 -23.56
N GLN A 17 -10.34 6.89 -23.87
CA GLN A 17 -9.04 6.97 -24.53
C GLN A 17 -7.89 6.45 -23.65
N SER A 18 -7.92 6.74 -22.35
CA SER A 18 -6.94 6.22 -21.39
C SER A 18 -7.00 4.69 -21.28
N ASP A 19 -8.19 4.11 -21.29
CA ASP A 19 -8.37 2.65 -21.26
C ASP A 19 -7.82 1.97 -22.51
N ALA A 20 -8.01 2.57 -23.68
CA ALA A 20 -7.49 2.02 -24.95
C ALA A 20 -5.95 1.99 -24.95
N LEU A 21 -5.30 3.07 -24.51
CA LEU A 21 -3.82 3.14 -24.41
C LEU A 21 -3.28 2.14 -23.39
N LEU A 22 -3.95 1.97 -22.25
CA LEU A 22 -3.58 0.98 -21.24
C LEU A 22 -3.73 -0.44 -21.79
N GLN A 23 -4.79 -0.73 -22.54
CA GLN A 23 -4.99 -2.02 -23.19
C GLN A 23 -3.91 -2.29 -24.24
N GLU A 24 -3.55 -1.31 -25.06
CA GLU A 24 -2.48 -1.44 -26.05
C GLU A 24 -1.13 -1.75 -25.38
N ALA A 25 -0.76 -0.98 -24.35
CA ALA A 25 0.46 -1.21 -23.58
C ALA A 25 0.44 -2.60 -22.90
N ALA A 26 -0.69 -3.00 -22.34
CA ALA A 26 -0.86 -4.32 -21.74
C ALA A 26 -0.77 -5.45 -22.79
N GLN A 27 -1.28 -5.24 -24.00
CA GLN A 27 -1.16 -6.20 -25.11
C GLN A 27 0.29 -6.35 -25.54
N ALA A 28 1.06 -5.27 -25.65
CA ALA A 28 2.48 -5.32 -25.98
C ALA A 28 3.27 -6.16 -24.96
N VAL A 29 2.97 -6.02 -23.66
CA VAL A 29 3.56 -6.86 -22.61
C VAL A 29 3.06 -8.30 -22.73
N ARG A 30 1.75 -8.53 -22.88
CA ARG A 30 1.20 -9.91 -22.98
C ARG A 30 1.67 -10.67 -24.23
N GLY A 31 1.95 -9.97 -25.32
CA GLY A 31 2.45 -10.54 -26.57
C GLY A 31 3.94 -10.83 -26.56
N GLY A 32 4.67 -10.46 -25.51
CA GLY A 32 6.09 -10.75 -25.38
C GLY A 32 6.40 -12.23 -25.14
N THR A 33 7.58 -12.67 -25.55
CA THR A 33 8.11 -13.99 -25.19
C THR A 33 8.90 -13.87 -23.89
N TYR A 34 8.58 -14.74 -22.92
CA TYR A 34 9.20 -14.73 -21.60
C TYR A 34 9.77 -16.11 -21.26
N PRO A 35 10.87 -16.20 -20.48
CA PRO A 35 11.35 -17.47 -19.98
C PRO A 35 10.31 -18.16 -19.09
N ASP A 36 10.21 -19.49 -19.17
CA ASP A 36 9.26 -20.30 -18.36
C ASP A 36 9.40 -19.99 -16.86
N ALA A 37 10.63 -19.83 -16.38
CA ALA A 37 10.90 -19.49 -14.98
C ALA A 37 10.30 -18.15 -14.54
N LEU A 38 10.01 -17.23 -15.46
CA LEU A 38 9.28 -15.98 -15.19
C LEU A 38 7.77 -16.22 -15.23
N LEU A 39 7.28 -16.99 -16.19
CA LEU A 39 5.86 -17.33 -16.33
C LEU A 39 5.34 -18.15 -15.14
N ASP A 40 6.18 -19.01 -14.58
CA ASP A 40 5.88 -19.85 -13.41
C ASP A 40 5.94 -19.08 -12.08
N ARG A 41 6.39 -17.83 -12.08
CA ARG A 41 6.49 -17.05 -10.85
C ARG A 41 5.15 -16.50 -10.43
N VAL A 42 4.79 -16.75 -9.17
CA VAL A 42 3.70 -16.05 -8.50
C VAL A 42 4.11 -14.59 -8.31
N LEU A 43 3.33 -13.67 -8.88
CA LEU A 43 3.55 -12.25 -8.72
C LEU A 43 3.42 -11.86 -7.25
N LYS A 44 4.49 -11.25 -6.70
CA LYS A 44 4.42 -10.66 -5.37
C LYS A 44 3.72 -9.30 -5.45
N ILE A 45 2.61 -9.18 -4.74
CA ILE A 45 1.85 -7.93 -4.66
C ILE A 45 2.71 -6.85 -3.98
N PRO A 46 2.73 -5.61 -4.51
CA PRO A 46 3.52 -4.53 -3.92
C PRO A 46 3.00 -4.17 -2.52
N ALA A 47 3.86 -4.31 -1.51
CA ALA A 47 3.50 -4.05 -0.13
C ALA A 47 3.13 -2.58 0.12
N CYS A 48 3.70 -1.62 -0.64
CA CYS A 48 3.30 -0.21 -0.56
C CYS A 48 1.80 -0.01 -0.69
N PHE A 49 1.17 -0.63 -1.69
CA PHE A 49 -0.27 -0.50 -1.91
C PHE A 49 -1.06 -1.47 -1.05
N LYS A 50 -0.57 -2.71 -0.95
CA LYS A 50 -1.31 -3.79 -0.31
C LYS A 50 -1.28 -3.75 1.21
N ASP A 51 -0.17 -3.36 1.84
CA ASP A 51 0.04 -3.52 3.29
C ASP A 51 0.28 -2.19 4.01
N PHE A 52 0.62 -1.12 3.28
CA PHE A 52 1.04 0.17 3.85
C PHE A 52 0.17 1.37 3.44
N ASP A 53 -0.98 1.12 2.82
CA ASP A 53 -1.98 2.13 2.41
C ASP A 53 -1.45 3.29 1.55
N CYS A 54 -0.32 3.11 0.86
CA CYS A 54 0.06 4.07 -0.16
C CYS A 54 -0.97 4.03 -1.29
N HIS A 55 -1.24 5.18 -1.87
CA HIS A 55 -2.10 5.34 -3.03
C HIS A 55 -1.32 5.97 -4.19
N PRO A 56 -1.63 5.66 -5.47
CA PRO A 56 -1.04 6.36 -6.61
C PRO A 56 -1.11 7.90 -6.50
N ASP A 57 -2.22 8.44 -5.99
CA ASP A 57 -2.38 9.89 -5.74
C ASP A 57 -1.31 10.48 -4.81
N ASP A 58 -0.73 9.70 -3.90
CA ASP A 58 0.33 10.18 -3.01
C ASP A 58 1.60 10.50 -3.81
N CYS A 59 1.87 9.75 -4.89
CA CYS A 59 2.92 10.08 -5.86
C CYS A 59 2.65 11.41 -6.57
N GLY A 60 1.38 11.74 -6.80
CA GLY A 60 0.95 13.04 -7.33
C GLY A 60 1.22 14.17 -6.34
N LEU A 61 0.94 13.96 -5.05
CA LEU A 61 1.25 14.95 -4.01
C LEU A 61 2.76 15.21 -3.90
N PHE A 62 3.60 14.19 -4.01
CA PHE A 62 5.04 14.39 -4.13
C PHE A 62 5.42 15.21 -5.37
N ALA A 63 4.84 14.91 -6.53
CA ALA A 63 5.09 15.66 -7.75
C ALA A 63 4.71 17.14 -7.62
N ASN A 64 3.57 17.45 -6.99
CA ASN A 64 3.14 18.82 -6.70
C ASN A 64 4.16 19.55 -5.82
N LYS A 65 4.57 18.93 -4.69
CA LYS A 65 5.60 19.51 -3.80
C LYS A 65 6.92 19.74 -4.54
N ILE A 66 7.30 18.85 -5.46
CA ILE A 66 8.48 19.04 -6.32
C ILE A 66 8.26 20.22 -7.28
N ALA A 67 7.10 20.33 -7.90
CA ALA A 67 6.76 21.41 -8.83
C ALA A 67 6.72 22.80 -8.16
N GLU A 68 6.42 22.85 -6.86
CA GLU A 68 6.50 24.04 -6.01
C GLU A 68 7.95 24.42 -5.67
N ILE A 69 8.84 23.43 -5.49
CA ILE A 69 10.25 23.66 -5.13
C ILE A 69 11.11 23.97 -6.37
N PHE A 70 10.82 23.32 -7.50
CA PHE A 70 11.57 23.43 -8.74
C PHE A 70 10.73 24.13 -9.79
N GLU A 71 10.92 25.44 -9.94
CA GLU A 71 10.18 26.27 -10.91
C GLU A 71 10.56 25.95 -12.37
N ASP A 72 11.83 25.61 -12.62
CA ASP A 72 12.28 25.28 -13.97
C ASP A 72 11.79 23.88 -14.41
N ARG A 73 10.88 23.86 -15.38
CA ARG A 73 10.34 22.63 -15.97
C ARG A 73 11.32 21.90 -16.91
N HIS A 74 12.49 22.49 -17.17
CA HIS A 74 13.62 21.86 -17.85
C HIS A 74 14.58 21.13 -16.89
N GLU A 75 14.39 21.25 -15.57
CA GLU A 75 15.15 20.46 -14.61
C GLU A 75 15.03 18.97 -14.92
N SER A 76 16.18 18.29 -14.93
CA SER A 76 16.25 16.87 -15.27
C SER A 76 16.10 16.03 -14.01
N PHE A 77 15.13 15.11 -14.00
CA PHE A 77 14.93 14.19 -12.88
C PHE A 77 15.24 12.74 -13.24
N THR A 78 15.75 12.02 -12.24
CA THR A 78 15.78 10.56 -12.24
C THR A 78 15.06 10.06 -11.00
N VAL A 79 13.87 9.50 -11.17
CA VAL A 79 13.12 8.88 -10.08
C VAL A 79 13.68 7.48 -9.85
N LEU A 80 14.36 7.31 -8.72
CA LEU A 80 15.06 6.11 -8.32
C LEU A 80 14.24 5.35 -7.27
N GLY A 81 13.64 4.23 -7.67
CA GLY A 81 12.89 3.36 -6.78
C GLY A 81 13.78 2.38 -6.01
N ILE A 82 13.65 2.33 -4.68
CA ILE A 82 14.26 1.27 -3.87
C ILE A 82 13.41 0.00 -3.98
N ARG A 83 14.03 -1.12 -4.34
CA ARG A 83 13.31 -2.39 -4.47
C ARG A 83 12.93 -2.93 -3.09
N THR A 84 11.72 -3.44 -2.90
CA THR A 84 10.78 -3.83 -3.97
C THR A 84 9.74 -2.75 -4.31
N SER A 85 9.17 -2.10 -3.30
CA SER A 85 8.02 -1.18 -3.44
C SER A 85 8.30 0.02 -4.32
N GLY A 86 9.49 0.62 -4.23
CA GLY A 86 9.93 1.70 -5.11
C GLY A 86 9.91 1.37 -6.61
N SER A 87 9.94 0.09 -7.01
CA SER A 87 9.78 -0.30 -8.44
C SER A 87 8.42 0.07 -9.00
N TYR A 88 7.42 0.21 -8.14
CA TYR A 88 6.06 0.58 -8.50
C TYR A 88 5.81 2.07 -8.27
N LEU A 89 6.37 2.64 -7.19
CA LEU A 89 6.20 4.05 -6.86
C LEU A 89 6.99 4.98 -7.82
N ALA A 90 8.21 4.61 -8.20
CA ALA A 90 9.04 5.43 -9.09
C ALA A 90 8.40 5.72 -10.46
N PRO A 91 7.85 4.74 -11.21
CA PRO A 91 7.18 5.03 -12.47
C PRO A 91 5.92 5.90 -12.30
N LEU A 92 5.17 5.73 -11.21
CA LEU A 92 4.00 6.57 -10.90
C LEU A 92 4.43 8.02 -10.63
N CYS A 93 5.39 8.24 -9.73
CA CYS A 93 5.96 9.57 -9.50
C CYS A 93 6.49 10.20 -10.78
N ALA A 94 7.18 9.44 -11.63
CA ALA A 94 7.68 9.95 -12.89
C ALA A 94 6.55 10.38 -13.85
N ALA A 95 5.45 9.63 -13.90
CA ALA A 95 4.28 9.99 -14.69
C ALA A 95 3.63 11.28 -14.17
N PHE A 96 3.47 11.42 -12.86
CA PHE A 96 2.94 12.64 -12.25
C PHE A 96 3.86 13.84 -12.49
N LEU A 97 5.18 13.70 -12.36
CA LEU A 97 6.13 14.78 -12.67
C LEU A 97 6.03 15.25 -14.13
N ARG A 98 5.89 14.32 -15.08
CA ARG A 98 5.66 14.70 -16.49
C ARG A 98 4.35 15.44 -16.67
N ARG A 99 3.30 15.05 -15.93
CA ARG A 99 2.01 15.75 -15.93
C ARG A 99 2.12 17.17 -15.35
N GLU A 100 2.98 17.38 -14.35
CA GLU A 100 3.31 18.71 -13.81
C GLU A 100 4.20 19.55 -14.76
N GLY A 101 4.54 19.01 -15.94
CA GLY A 101 5.23 19.72 -17.02
C GLY A 101 6.73 19.46 -17.11
N PHE A 102 7.32 18.65 -16.23
CA PHE A 102 8.75 18.32 -16.29
C PHE A 102 9.06 17.47 -17.53
N ARG A 103 9.99 17.96 -18.37
CA ARG A 103 10.24 17.37 -19.70
C ARG A 103 11.22 16.21 -19.67
N ASP A 104 12.27 16.29 -18.83
CA ASP A 104 13.30 15.25 -18.74
C ASP A 104 13.18 14.46 -17.42
N VAL A 105 12.24 13.51 -17.41
CA VAL A 105 12.05 12.61 -16.27
C VAL A 105 12.38 11.18 -16.69
N THR A 106 13.36 10.57 -16.03
CA THR A 106 13.74 9.16 -16.23
C THR A 106 13.48 8.34 -14.98
N ILE A 107 13.40 7.01 -15.15
CA ILE A 107 13.15 6.07 -14.05
C ILE A 107 14.34 5.14 -13.95
N ALA A 108 14.73 4.82 -12.72
CA ALA A 108 15.67 3.76 -12.39
C ALA A 108 15.21 3.03 -11.13
N THR A 109 15.77 1.86 -10.86
CA THR A 109 15.53 1.15 -9.59
C THR A 109 16.82 0.57 -9.07
N ILE A 110 16.98 0.51 -7.75
CA ILE A 110 18.12 -0.11 -7.08
C ILE A 110 17.63 -1.14 -6.07
N ARG A 111 18.46 -2.16 -5.81
CA ARG A 111 18.28 -3.01 -4.63
C ARG A 111 19.37 -2.64 -3.64
N PRO A 112 19.03 -2.35 -2.37
CA PRO A 112 20.04 -2.15 -1.34
C PRO A 112 21.03 -3.31 -1.33
N ASP A 113 22.31 -2.97 -1.18
CA ASP A 113 23.41 -3.93 -1.03
C ASP A 113 23.66 -4.86 -2.23
N VAL A 114 23.05 -4.58 -3.38
CA VAL A 114 23.37 -5.25 -4.65
C VAL A 114 24.12 -4.30 -5.57
N SER A 115 25.29 -4.73 -6.03
CA SER A 115 26.09 -3.94 -6.96
C SER A 115 25.34 -3.70 -8.26
N LEU A 116 25.32 -2.44 -8.69
CA LEU A 116 24.84 -2.05 -10.01
C LEU A 116 25.80 -2.55 -11.09
N LEU A 117 25.24 -2.88 -12.25
CA LEU A 117 26.03 -3.11 -13.46
C LEU A 117 26.76 -1.81 -13.84
N SER A 118 27.92 -1.94 -14.49
CA SER A 118 28.74 -0.78 -14.86
C SER A 118 27.96 0.27 -15.66
N TRP A 119 27.09 -0.16 -16.58
CA TRP A 119 26.26 0.74 -17.38
C TRP A 119 25.16 1.43 -16.57
N GLU A 120 24.56 0.76 -15.58
CA GLU A 120 23.58 1.35 -14.66
C GLU A 120 24.24 2.44 -13.81
N LYS A 121 25.44 2.12 -13.30
CA LYS A 121 26.25 3.08 -12.54
C LYS A 121 26.63 4.30 -13.37
N SER A 122 27.20 4.09 -14.56
CA SER A 122 27.56 5.20 -15.47
C SER A 122 26.35 6.05 -15.87
N ARG A 123 25.18 5.43 -16.06
CA ARG A 123 23.93 6.14 -16.35
C ARG A 123 23.51 7.03 -15.18
N LEU A 124 23.47 6.50 -13.95
CA LEU A 124 23.10 7.29 -12.77
C LEU A 124 24.08 8.46 -12.52
N ILE A 125 25.38 8.22 -12.64
CA ILE A 125 26.40 9.29 -12.51
C ILE A 125 26.22 10.37 -13.57
N ARG A 126 25.93 10.00 -14.82
CA ARG A 126 25.67 10.98 -15.89
C ARG A 126 24.41 11.79 -15.59
N ARG A 127 23.34 11.12 -15.16
CA ARG A 127 22.08 11.76 -14.82
C ARG A 127 22.21 12.72 -13.63
N SER A 128 22.96 12.36 -12.59
CA SER A 128 23.18 13.24 -11.44
C SER A 128 23.98 14.50 -11.76
N LYS A 129 24.79 14.48 -12.84
CA LYS A 129 25.48 15.68 -13.33
C LYS A 129 24.54 16.63 -14.09
N ALA A 130 23.50 16.08 -14.72
CA ALA A 130 22.53 16.84 -15.50
C ALA A 130 21.35 17.35 -14.65
N GLY A 131 21.07 16.72 -13.51
CA GLY A 131 19.99 17.15 -12.63
C GLY A 131 19.87 16.30 -11.37
N THR A 132 18.66 16.20 -10.83
CA THR A 132 18.39 15.65 -9.50
C THR A 132 17.95 14.19 -9.52
N ILE A 133 18.45 13.39 -8.58
CA ILE A 133 17.95 12.04 -8.27
C ILE A 133 16.91 12.13 -7.17
N LEU A 134 15.69 11.69 -7.48
CA LEU A 134 14.57 11.59 -6.54
C LEU A 134 14.47 10.14 -6.06
N ILE A 135 14.88 9.84 -4.83
CA ILE A 135 14.81 8.48 -4.30
C ILE A 135 13.48 8.24 -3.56
N ILE A 136 12.81 7.13 -3.87
CA ILE A 136 11.49 6.80 -3.29
C ILE A 136 11.39 5.30 -2.93
N ASP A 137 10.71 5.04 -1.82
CA ASP A 137 10.33 3.70 -1.36
C ASP A 137 9.00 3.75 -0.61
N ASP A 138 8.55 2.60 -0.11
CA ASP A 138 7.47 2.53 0.86
C ASP A 138 7.80 3.25 2.19
N PRO A 139 6.77 3.56 3.02
CA PRO A 139 6.97 4.29 4.27
C PRO A 139 8.01 3.60 5.16
N PRO A 140 9.08 4.31 5.59
CA PRO A 140 10.21 3.68 6.26
C PRO A 140 9.82 3.14 7.64
N PHE A 141 10.24 1.91 7.97
CA PHE A 141 10.12 1.39 9.33
C PHE A 141 11.33 1.78 10.18
N THR A 142 12.53 1.26 9.85
CA THR A 142 13.81 1.65 10.46
C THR A 142 14.57 2.66 9.61
N GLY A 143 14.29 2.70 8.30
CA GLY A 143 14.97 3.53 7.29
C GLY A 143 16.33 3.02 6.82
N GLU A 144 16.79 1.85 7.28
CA GLU A 144 18.11 1.32 6.90
C GLU A 144 18.25 1.16 5.38
N GLY A 145 17.22 0.63 4.70
CA GLY A 145 17.25 0.47 3.24
C GLY A 145 17.37 1.79 2.48
N LEU A 146 16.80 2.88 3.02
CA LEU A 146 16.93 4.21 2.46
C LEU A 146 18.33 4.78 2.68
N LEU A 147 18.85 4.71 3.92
CA LEU A 147 20.22 5.16 4.22
C LEU A 147 21.28 4.37 3.44
N SER A 148 21.18 3.04 3.38
CA SER A 148 22.15 2.21 2.66
C SER A 148 22.14 2.50 1.16
N SER A 149 20.97 2.80 0.61
CA SER A 149 20.82 3.25 -0.78
C SER A 149 21.51 4.59 -1.03
N ILE A 150 21.37 5.55 -0.11
CA ILE A 150 22.03 6.86 -0.25
C ILE A 150 23.55 6.71 -0.12
N ARG A 151 24.03 5.97 0.89
CA ARG A 151 25.46 5.62 1.05
C ARG A 151 26.01 4.94 -0.19
N MET A 152 25.21 4.11 -0.88
CA MET A 152 25.61 3.52 -2.15
C MET A 152 25.78 4.57 -3.24
N LEU A 153 24.87 5.56 -3.36
CA LEU A 153 24.98 6.64 -4.34
C LEU A 153 26.21 7.52 -4.10
N GLU A 154 26.57 7.87 -2.86
CA GLU A 154 27.82 8.63 -2.65
C GLU A 154 29.07 7.83 -2.94
N ARG A 155 29.08 6.53 -2.63
CA ARG A 155 30.19 5.65 -3.04
C ARG A 155 30.35 5.59 -4.57
N MET A 156 29.31 5.95 -5.32
CA MET A 156 29.39 6.12 -6.77
C MET A 156 29.92 7.50 -7.20
N GLY A 157 30.14 8.42 -6.27
CA GLY A 157 30.56 9.79 -6.52
C GLY A 157 29.41 10.75 -6.83
N ILE A 158 28.18 10.40 -6.45
CA ILE A 158 27.02 11.28 -6.61
C ILE A 158 26.99 12.24 -5.41
N GLU A 159 26.96 13.54 -5.69
CA GLU A 159 26.91 14.59 -4.68
C GLU A 159 25.58 14.58 -3.92
N THR A 160 25.61 14.79 -2.61
CA THR A 160 24.42 14.77 -1.75
C THR A 160 23.38 15.84 -2.09
N ASN A 161 23.83 17.00 -2.57
CA ASN A 161 22.95 18.08 -3.05
C ASN A 161 22.16 17.71 -4.32
N ARG A 162 22.55 16.64 -5.03
CA ARG A 162 21.83 16.08 -6.20
C ARG A 162 20.88 14.96 -5.82
N ILE A 163 20.74 14.63 -4.54
CA ILE A 163 19.87 13.57 -4.05
C ILE A 163 18.76 14.20 -3.20
N VAL A 164 17.52 13.87 -3.52
CA VAL A 164 16.34 14.24 -2.73
C VAL A 164 15.57 12.97 -2.38
N ALA A 165 15.32 12.72 -1.10
CA ALA A 165 14.47 11.61 -0.68
C ALA A 165 13.00 12.03 -0.58
N LEU A 166 12.13 11.26 -1.22
CA LEU A 166 10.68 11.35 -1.10
C LEU A 166 10.25 10.40 0.01
N VAL A 167 9.85 10.96 1.14
CA VAL A 167 9.64 10.20 2.38
C VAL A 167 8.18 10.31 2.81
N PHE A 168 7.50 9.17 2.84
CA PHE A 168 6.21 9.03 3.49
C PHE A 168 6.40 9.11 5.01
N GLU A 169 5.73 10.06 5.68
CA GLU A 169 5.83 10.21 7.13
C GLU A 169 4.92 9.19 7.85
N ASP A 170 5.50 8.47 8.81
CA ASP A 170 4.76 7.65 9.79
C ASP A 170 5.35 7.97 11.18
N PRO A 171 4.77 8.91 11.95
CA PRO A 171 5.34 9.35 13.23
C PRO A 171 5.51 8.22 14.25
N GLU A 172 4.77 7.12 14.11
CA GLU A 172 4.91 5.96 15.00
C GLU A 172 6.13 5.10 14.63
N ALA A 173 6.75 5.26 13.46
CA ALA A 173 7.85 4.42 13.01
C ALA A 173 9.17 4.70 13.74
N PRO A 174 9.94 3.66 14.10
CA PRO A 174 11.27 3.82 14.70
C PRO A 174 12.19 4.78 13.94
N PHE A 175 12.05 4.85 12.61
CA PHE A 175 12.77 5.77 11.74
C PHE A 175 12.70 7.25 12.20
N PHE A 176 11.52 7.70 12.62
CA PHE A 176 11.28 9.08 13.06
C PHE A 176 11.52 9.30 14.56
N ARG A 177 11.63 8.23 15.34
CA ARG A 177 11.82 8.31 16.80
C ARG A 177 13.27 8.59 17.15
N VAL A 178 13.47 9.46 18.12
CA VAL A 178 14.79 9.70 18.71
C VAL A 178 15.15 8.55 19.64
N ASN A 179 16.35 8.01 19.48
CA ASN A 179 16.94 7.07 20.41
C ASN A 179 17.40 7.85 21.65
N GLU A 180 16.78 7.58 22.79
CA GLU A 180 17.02 8.29 24.05
C GLU A 180 18.47 8.17 24.55
N MET A 181 19.16 7.06 24.25
CA MET A 181 20.54 6.83 24.69
C MET A 181 21.57 7.58 23.85
N THR A 182 21.30 7.77 22.55
CA THR A 182 22.26 8.37 21.61
C THR A 182 21.86 9.78 21.17
N GLY A 183 20.64 10.23 21.48
CA GLY A 183 20.06 11.50 21.01
C GLY A 183 19.80 11.56 19.49
N GLY A 184 20.20 10.52 18.75
CA GLY A 184 20.11 10.41 17.30
C GLY A 184 18.85 9.71 16.82
N SER A 185 18.56 9.81 15.54
CA SER A 185 17.59 8.98 14.83
C SER A 185 18.02 8.80 13.38
N THR A 186 17.56 7.73 12.74
CA THR A 186 17.77 7.52 11.30
C THR A 186 17.23 8.71 10.49
N TRP A 187 16.09 9.27 10.91
CA TRP A 187 15.53 10.49 10.32
C TRP A 187 16.47 11.70 10.44
N LYS A 188 17.04 11.96 11.62
CA LYS A 188 18.00 13.07 11.81
C LYS A 188 19.25 12.88 10.95
N GLU A 189 19.79 11.66 10.91
CA GLU A 189 20.93 11.34 10.04
C GLU A 189 20.59 11.63 8.58
N LEU A 190 19.47 11.10 8.07
CA LEU A 190 19.03 11.29 6.70
C LEU A 190 18.84 12.77 6.35
N SER A 191 18.04 13.47 7.15
CA SER A 191 17.66 14.87 6.89
C SER A 191 18.81 15.85 7.04
N SER A 192 19.85 15.52 7.82
CA SER A 192 21.09 16.29 7.89
C SER A 192 22.01 16.10 6.67
N ARG A 193 21.80 15.02 5.90
CA ARG A 193 22.73 14.57 4.86
C ARG A 193 22.29 14.94 3.46
N ILE A 194 20.99 14.85 3.20
CA ILE A 194 20.38 15.16 1.90
C ILE A 194 19.09 15.95 2.11
N ARG A 195 18.62 16.60 1.04
CA ARG A 195 17.29 17.21 1.04
C ARG A 195 16.23 16.11 1.12
N THR A 196 15.17 16.36 1.89
CA THR A 196 14.03 15.46 2.02
C THR A 196 12.76 16.23 1.68
N ILE A 197 11.84 15.57 0.97
CA ILE A 197 10.47 16.02 0.78
C ILE A 197 9.60 15.02 1.52
N LEU A 198 8.97 15.49 2.59
CA LEU A 198 8.05 14.69 3.39
C LEU A 198 6.64 14.76 2.81
N LEU A 199 5.95 13.62 2.81
CA LEU A 199 4.51 13.57 2.70
C LEU A 199 3.92 13.19 4.07
N PRO A 200 3.42 14.18 4.83
CA PRO A 200 2.85 13.95 6.15
C PRO A 200 1.74 12.91 6.13
N LYS A 201 1.65 12.06 7.17
CA LYS A 201 0.67 10.96 7.22
C LYS A 201 -0.78 11.43 6.97
N ARG A 202 -1.12 12.62 7.47
CA ARG A 202 -2.42 13.28 7.30
C ARG A 202 -2.77 13.63 5.84
N GLU A 203 -1.76 13.77 4.98
CA GLU A 203 -1.93 14.12 3.56
C GLU A 203 -2.12 12.89 2.67
N TRP A 204 -1.80 11.69 3.19
CA TRP A 204 -1.96 10.45 2.43
C TRP A 204 -3.42 10.26 2.04
N ARG A 205 -3.66 9.72 0.85
CA ARG A 205 -5.02 9.51 0.33
C ARG A 205 -5.89 8.78 1.34
N ILE A 206 -5.40 7.67 1.90
CA ILE A 206 -6.17 6.88 2.87
C ILE A 206 -6.65 7.73 4.06
N ARG A 207 -5.82 8.63 4.58
CA ARG A 207 -6.18 9.50 5.71
C ARG A 207 -7.12 10.63 5.30
N ARG A 208 -6.99 11.16 4.08
CA ARG A 208 -7.95 12.13 3.54
C ARG A 208 -9.34 11.51 3.39
N VAL A 209 -9.42 10.28 2.86
CA VAL A 209 -10.68 9.54 2.72
C VAL A 209 -11.29 9.25 4.09
N THR A 210 -10.52 8.67 5.01
CA THR A 210 -11.04 8.37 6.35
C THR A 210 -11.38 9.62 7.16
N GLY A 211 -10.67 10.74 6.97
CA GLY A 211 -10.94 11.99 7.66
C GLY A 211 -12.25 12.66 7.21
N VAL A 212 -12.60 12.55 5.93
CA VAL A 212 -13.92 12.98 5.44
C VAL A 212 -15.05 12.14 6.07
N LEU A 213 -14.82 10.83 6.25
CA LEU A 213 -15.76 9.97 6.97
C LEU A 213 -15.90 10.38 8.44
N ASP A 214 -14.79 10.70 9.12
CA ASP A 214 -14.79 11.07 10.54
C ASP A 214 -15.59 12.35 10.84
N MET A 215 -15.58 13.30 9.89
CA MET A 215 -16.28 14.58 9.99
C MET A 215 -17.78 14.51 9.65
N GLY A 216 -18.34 13.31 9.40
CA GLY A 216 -19.75 13.15 8.99
C GLY A 216 -20.10 13.78 7.65
N GLY A 217 -19.08 14.13 6.84
CA GLY A 217 -19.20 15.01 5.68
C GLY A 217 -19.38 14.31 4.34
N ALA A 218 -19.43 12.98 4.30
CA ALA A 218 -19.71 12.25 3.06
C ALA A 218 -21.11 11.63 3.09
N GLU A 219 -21.97 12.07 2.16
CA GLU A 219 -22.86 11.16 1.45
C GLU A 219 -21.98 10.20 0.63
N MET A 220 -21.38 9.22 1.29
CA MET A 220 -20.88 8.06 0.58
C MET A 220 -22.10 7.35 -0.01
N ARG A 221 -22.06 6.96 -1.28
CA ARG A 221 -23.01 5.99 -1.87
C ARG A 221 -22.92 4.60 -1.21
N ILE A 222 -22.20 4.47 -0.10
CA ILE A 222 -22.15 3.31 0.77
C ILE A 222 -23.43 3.32 1.60
N LEU A 223 -24.48 2.79 0.97
CA LEU A 223 -25.77 2.50 1.56
C LEU A 223 -26.52 3.78 1.99
N LYS A 224 -27.84 3.78 1.86
CA LYS A 224 -28.71 4.82 2.43
C LYS A 224 -28.71 4.76 3.97
N LEU A 225 -27.54 4.86 4.61
CA LEU A 225 -27.36 4.81 6.05
C LEU A 225 -27.56 6.21 6.61
N HIS A 226 -28.69 6.44 7.27
CA HIS A 226 -28.99 7.68 7.97
C HIS A 226 -28.38 7.62 9.37
N GLY A 227 -27.29 8.35 9.62
CA GLY A 227 -26.66 8.46 10.93
C GLY A 227 -25.57 7.42 11.18
N TYR A 228 -24.32 7.88 11.13
CA TYR A 228 -23.14 7.11 11.49
C TYR A 228 -22.24 7.91 12.43
N SER A 229 -21.53 7.20 13.32
CA SER A 229 -20.43 7.75 14.10
C SER A 229 -19.16 6.99 13.79
N VAL A 230 -18.08 7.73 13.59
CA VAL A 230 -16.79 7.20 13.21
C VAL A 230 -15.84 7.30 14.40
N HIS A 231 -15.09 6.24 14.64
CA HIS A 231 -14.07 6.20 15.67
C HIS A 231 -12.81 5.54 15.11
N GLU A 232 -11.63 6.08 15.43
CA GLU A 232 -10.37 5.37 15.14
C GLU A 232 -10.35 4.05 15.92
N ALA A 233 -10.11 2.93 15.24
CA ALA A 233 -10.13 1.63 15.90
C ALA A 233 -8.93 1.52 16.87
N PRO A 234 -9.12 1.02 18.11
CA PRO A 234 -8.00 0.82 19.03
C PRO A 234 -6.93 -0.08 18.40
N ALA A 235 -5.67 0.32 18.52
CA ALA A 235 -4.53 -0.46 18.05
C ALA A 235 -4.54 -1.87 18.68
N GLY A 236 -4.76 -2.91 17.88
CA GLY A 236 -4.80 -4.31 18.31
C GLY A 236 -6.13 -5.05 18.07
N THR A 237 -7.11 -4.43 17.44
CA THR A 237 -8.41 -5.07 17.10
C THR A 237 -8.36 -6.03 15.91
N ALA A 238 -7.19 -6.20 15.27
CA ALA A 238 -7.04 -7.08 14.10
C ALA A 238 -6.81 -8.56 14.43
N ASP A 239 -6.60 -8.95 15.70
CA ASP A 239 -6.44 -10.38 16.06
C ASP A 239 -6.67 -10.62 17.58
N PRO A 240 -7.77 -11.28 18.00
CA PRO A 240 -7.99 -11.60 19.41
C PRO A 240 -6.96 -12.59 19.99
N ALA A 241 -6.15 -13.27 19.16
CA ALA A 241 -5.04 -14.11 19.65
C ALA A 241 -3.88 -13.31 20.27
N SER A 242 -3.83 -12.00 20.07
CA SER A 242 -2.76 -11.12 20.58
C SER A 242 -3.09 -10.48 21.95
N ALA A 243 -4.31 -10.69 22.47
CA ALA A 243 -4.79 -10.00 23.67
C ALA A 243 -4.37 -10.67 24.99
N ALA A 244 -3.89 -11.91 24.96
CA ALA A 244 -3.47 -12.64 26.16
C ALA A 244 -1.94 -12.73 26.23
N GLY A 245 -1.28 -11.74 26.83
CA GLY A 245 0.14 -11.89 27.17
C GLY A 245 0.93 -10.60 27.38
N SER A 246 1.09 -10.22 28.64
CA SER A 246 2.13 -9.33 29.20
C SER A 246 2.11 -7.83 28.84
N GLN A 247 1.97 -7.00 29.88
CA GLN A 247 2.37 -5.60 29.91
C GLN A 247 3.90 -5.47 29.85
N ARG A 248 4.51 -5.74 28.70
CA ARG A 248 5.91 -5.39 28.42
C ARG A 248 5.94 -4.55 27.14
N PHE A 249 6.44 -3.32 27.26
CA PHE A 249 6.77 -2.38 26.18
C PHE A 249 6.01 -2.61 24.86
N ARG A 250 4.76 -2.13 24.76
CA ARG A 250 4.05 -2.09 23.48
C ARG A 250 4.69 -1.01 22.60
N VAL A 251 5.75 -1.36 21.88
CA VAL A 251 6.15 -0.61 20.68
C VAL A 251 4.96 -0.70 19.73
N ARG A 252 4.17 0.38 19.63
CA ARG A 252 3.11 0.50 18.62
C ARG A 252 3.75 0.26 17.25
N LYS A 253 3.34 -0.82 16.58
CA LYS A 253 3.94 -1.26 15.31
C LYS A 253 3.53 -0.28 14.21
N ALA A 254 4.51 0.45 13.68
CA ALA A 254 4.40 1.18 12.41
C ALA A 254 4.28 0.19 11.23
N ARG A 255 3.85 0.69 10.06
CA ARG A 255 3.49 -0.12 8.88
C ARG A 255 2.30 -1.07 9.10
N ARG A 256 1.12 -0.49 9.34
CA ARG A 256 -0.15 -1.21 9.39
C ARG A 256 -1.18 -0.51 8.53
N HIS A 257 -2.21 -1.25 8.14
CA HIS A 257 -3.42 -0.68 7.60
C HIS A 257 -4.08 0.28 8.59
N GLU A 258 -4.58 1.39 8.07
CA GLU A 258 -5.55 2.22 8.74
C GLU A 258 -6.84 1.42 8.92
N ASN A 259 -7.33 1.38 10.16
CA ASN A 259 -8.58 0.74 10.52
C ASN A 259 -9.51 1.77 11.17
N LEU A 260 -10.72 1.85 10.66
CA LEU A 260 -11.76 2.77 11.11
C LEU A 260 -12.91 1.94 11.67
N LYS A 261 -13.38 2.24 12.87
CA LYS A 261 -14.63 1.68 13.39
C LYS A 261 -15.78 2.56 12.94
N LEU A 262 -16.72 1.97 12.23
CA LEU A 262 -17.94 2.61 11.76
C LEU A 262 -19.11 2.06 12.55
N ASP A 263 -19.77 2.91 13.31
CA ASP A 263 -21.03 2.58 13.96
C ASP A 263 -22.16 3.21 13.14
N SER A 264 -23.13 2.39 12.76
CA SER A 264 -24.29 2.79 11.95
C SER A 264 -25.56 2.57 12.74
N THR A 265 -26.52 3.48 12.60
CA THR A 265 -27.88 3.28 13.12
C THR A 265 -28.85 3.36 11.96
N LEU A 266 -29.67 2.34 11.77
CA LEU A 266 -30.70 2.32 10.74
C LEU A 266 -32.06 2.44 11.42
N GLU A 267 -32.80 3.50 11.11
CA GLU A 267 -34.21 3.54 11.48
C GLU A 267 -34.99 2.53 10.64
N THR A 268 -35.58 1.55 11.30
CA THR A 268 -36.49 0.59 10.67
C THR A 268 -37.91 0.83 11.17
N PRO A 269 -38.95 0.36 10.45
CA PRO A 269 -40.32 0.43 10.93
C PRO A 269 -40.54 -0.21 12.31
N GLY A 270 -39.62 -1.09 12.78
CA GLY A 270 -39.65 -1.72 14.09
C GLY A 270 -38.77 -1.06 15.17
N GLY A 271 -38.19 0.11 14.88
CA GLY A 271 -37.26 0.83 15.76
C GLY A 271 -35.86 0.98 15.16
N ALA A 272 -35.01 1.73 15.85
CA ALA A 272 -33.62 1.94 15.44
C ALA A 272 -32.79 0.66 15.67
N ALA A 273 -32.11 0.18 14.62
CA ALA A 273 -31.18 -0.93 14.68
C ALA A 273 -29.75 -0.41 14.52
N SER A 274 -28.89 -0.65 15.51
CA SER A 274 -27.47 -0.24 15.45
C SER A 274 -26.57 -1.41 15.04
N SER A 275 -25.53 -1.13 14.26
CA SER A 275 -24.54 -2.11 13.80
C SER A 275 -23.16 -1.49 13.68
N SER A 276 -22.13 -2.26 14.03
CA SER A 276 -20.72 -1.81 14.03
C SER A 276 -19.88 -2.60 13.03
N PHE A 277 -19.04 -1.91 12.27
CA PHE A 277 -18.15 -2.48 11.26
C PHE A 277 -16.74 -1.92 11.40
N ILE A 278 -15.73 -2.68 10.95
CA ILE A 278 -14.36 -2.19 10.81
C ILE A 278 -14.09 -1.98 9.33
N ALA A 279 -13.82 -0.75 8.93
CA ALA A 279 -13.30 -0.41 7.63
C ALA A 279 -11.77 -0.44 7.63
N ARG A 280 -11.14 -1.02 6.60
CA ARG A 280 -9.70 -1.15 6.45
C ARG A 280 -9.26 -0.76 5.04
N GLY A 281 -8.10 -0.14 4.90
CA GLY A 281 -7.44 0.03 3.59
C GLY A 281 -7.07 -1.32 2.96
N THR A 282 -7.35 -1.50 1.67
CA THR A 282 -7.04 -2.73 0.90
C THR A 282 -6.20 -2.47 -0.35
N GLY A 283 -5.79 -1.22 -0.56
CA GLY A 283 -5.26 -0.73 -1.82
C GLY A 283 -6.38 -0.39 -2.81
N PHE A 284 -6.04 0.04 -4.02
CA PHE A 284 -7.01 0.51 -5.03
C PHE A 284 -7.09 -0.43 -6.24
N GLY A 285 -8.28 -0.54 -6.84
CA GLY A 285 -8.50 -1.29 -8.08
C GLY A 285 -8.20 -2.79 -7.92
N TRP A 286 -7.24 -3.31 -8.70
CA TRP A 286 -6.90 -4.75 -8.64
C TRP A 286 -6.48 -5.22 -7.23
N PHE A 287 -5.86 -4.37 -6.42
CA PHE A 287 -5.44 -4.74 -5.06
C PHE A 287 -6.65 -4.95 -4.13
N GLU A 288 -7.65 -4.09 -4.28
CA GLU A 288 -8.93 -4.18 -3.59
C GLU A 288 -9.71 -5.42 -4.05
N ASP A 289 -9.82 -5.64 -5.37
CA ASP A 289 -10.46 -6.84 -5.95
C ASP A 289 -9.81 -8.12 -5.40
N HIS A 290 -8.49 -8.14 -5.32
CA HIS A 290 -7.73 -9.26 -4.80
C HIS A 290 -8.02 -9.52 -3.31
N ALA A 291 -8.09 -8.47 -2.48
CA ALA A 291 -8.43 -8.60 -1.06
C ALA A 291 -9.85 -9.18 -0.87
N LEU A 292 -10.82 -8.64 -1.61
CA LEU A 292 -12.21 -9.08 -1.57
C LEU A 292 -12.40 -10.52 -2.06
N GLU A 293 -11.72 -10.93 -3.13
CA GLU A 293 -11.81 -12.30 -3.63
C GLU A 293 -11.18 -13.31 -2.66
N ILE A 294 -10.08 -12.93 -1.97
CA ILE A 294 -9.54 -13.76 -0.88
C ILE A 294 -10.57 -13.89 0.25
N ALA A 295 -11.16 -12.78 0.69
CA ALA A 295 -12.16 -12.80 1.76
C ALA A 295 -13.35 -13.69 1.39
N ARG A 296 -13.84 -13.60 0.15
CA ARG A 296 -14.94 -14.42 -0.37
C ARG A 296 -14.61 -15.91 -0.35
N ARG A 297 -13.40 -16.29 -0.77
CA ARG A 297 -12.93 -17.69 -0.76
C ARG A 297 -12.65 -18.22 0.64
N MET A 298 -12.42 -17.33 1.60
CA MET A 298 -12.16 -17.64 2.99
C MET A 298 -13.38 -17.33 3.88
N SER A 299 -14.59 -17.30 3.30
CA SER A 299 -15.83 -16.92 4.01
C SER A 299 -16.17 -17.83 5.20
N ASP A 300 -15.71 -19.08 5.18
CA ASP A 300 -15.82 -20.00 6.33
C ASP A 300 -14.89 -19.61 7.51
N PHE A 301 -13.91 -18.74 7.28
CA PHE A 301 -12.82 -18.41 8.20
C PHE A 301 -12.71 -16.91 8.52
N ALA A 302 -13.46 -16.06 7.82
CA ALA A 302 -13.43 -14.62 7.97
C ALA A 302 -14.85 -14.04 7.98
N PRO A 303 -15.11 -12.94 8.72
CA PRO A 303 -16.38 -12.24 8.64
C PRO A 303 -16.69 -11.83 7.19
N PRO A 304 -17.98 -11.67 6.83
CA PRO A 304 -18.35 -11.11 5.54
C PRO A 304 -17.67 -9.76 5.33
N VAL A 305 -17.07 -9.60 4.15
CA VAL A 305 -16.39 -8.37 3.75
C VAL A 305 -17.19 -7.71 2.63
N SER A 306 -17.39 -6.39 2.73
CA SER A 306 -18.02 -5.59 1.69
C SER A 306 -17.05 -4.54 1.16
N ARG A 307 -17.13 -4.27 -0.14
CA ARG A 307 -16.46 -3.13 -0.77
C ARG A 307 -16.99 -1.82 -0.20
N LEU A 308 -16.07 -0.92 0.12
CA LEU A 308 -16.33 0.51 0.32
C LEU A 308 -15.62 1.27 -0.82
N GLU A 309 -16.07 2.48 -1.15
CA GLU A 309 -15.38 3.27 -2.19
C GLU A 309 -13.93 3.59 -1.78
N GLU A 310 -13.09 3.82 -2.80
CA GLU A 310 -11.68 4.24 -2.68
C GLU A 310 -10.74 3.24 -1.98
N GLY A 311 -10.94 1.95 -2.20
CA GLY A 311 -9.99 0.93 -1.73
C GLY A 311 -10.13 0.60 -0.26
N LEU A 312 -11.30 0.85 0.33
CA LEU A 312 -11.65 0.45 1.68
C LEU A 312 -12.50 -0.83 1.64
N GLU A 313 -12.34 -1.70 2.62
CA GLU A 313 -13.24 -2.85 2.83
C GLU A 313 -13.84 -2.77 4.23
N SER A 314 -15.12 -3.10 4.39
CA SER A 314 -15.76 -3.23 5.71
C SER A 314 -15.94 -4.69 6.09
N SER A 315 -15.73 -5.01 7.36
CA SER A 315 -16.07 -6.31 7.95
C SER A 315 -16.96 -6.09 9.17
N SER A 316 -18.02 -6.91 9.30
CA SER A 316 -18.90 -6.83 10.48
C SER A 316 -18.16 -7.30 11.73
N GLY A 317 -18.10 -6.44 12.75
CA GLY A 317 -17.55 -6.82 14.04
C GLY A 317 -18.51 -7.78 14.73
N MET A 318 -18.14 -9.06 14.84
CA MET A 318 -18.88 -10.01 15.67
C MET A 318 -18.72 -9.60 17.13
N GLN A 319 -19.72 -8.93 17.72
CA GLN A 319 -19.78 -8.73 19.16
C GLN A 319 -19.83 -10.11 19.82
N ARG A 320 -18.76 -10.46 20.55
CA ARG A 320 -18.66 -11.72 21.32
C ARG A 320 -19.54 -11.60 22.57
N GLY A 321 -20.85 -11.57 22.36
CA GLY A 321 -21.89 -11.53 23.39
C GLY A 321 -23.12 -12.37 23.05
N MET A 322 -23.30 -12.76 21.79
CA MET A 322 -24.29 -13.76 21.37
C MET A 322 -23.61 -14.80 20.49
N LEU A 323 -23.09 -15.84 21.11
CA LEU A 323 -23.00 -17.14 20.44
C LEU A 323 -24.40 -17.77 20.58
N PRO A 324 -25.11 -18.12 19.50
CA PRO A 324 -26.05 -19.23 19.59
C PRO A 324 -25.21 -20.46 19.93
N ASN A 325 -25.55 -21.12 21.03
CA ASN A 325 -25.05 -22.47 21.30
C ASN A 325 -25.41 -23.36 20.11
N ASP A 326 -24.47 -23.67 19.24
CA ASP A 326 -24.66 -24.70 18.21
C ASP A 326 -23.51 -25.71 18.25
N PRO A 327 -23.76 -26.96 18.67
CA PRO A 327 -22.75 -28.01 18.76
C PRO A 327 -22.50 -28.59 17.36
N GLY A 328 -21.67 -27.90 16.57
CA GLY A 328 -21.46 -28.25 15.17
C GLY A 328 -20.08 -27.94 14.59
N LEU A 329 -19.00 -27.97 15.39
CA LEU A 329 -17.64 -27.88 14.83
C LEU A 329 -17.13 -29.28 14.49
N SER A 330 -17.15 -29.62 13.19
CA SER A 330 -16.69 -30.93 12.73
C SER A 330 -15.15 -31.07 12.80
N PRO A 331 -14.60 -32.29 12.98
CA PRO A 331 -13.15 -32.54 13.13
C PRO A 331 -12.26 -32.19 11.92
N SER A 332 -12.81 -31.68 10.82
CA SER A 332 -12.05 -31.24 9.63
C SER A 332 -11.41 -29.86 9.83
N THR A 333 -11.99 -29.00 10.68
CA THR A 333 -11.57 -27.61 10.92
C THR A 333 -10.19 -27.51 11.60
N THR A 334 -9.86 -28.47 12.48
CA THR A 334 -8.57 -28.48 13.22
C THR A 334 -7.40 -28.90 12.34
N ARG A 335 -7.63 -29.70 11.28
CA ARG A 335 -6.58 -30.10 10.33
C ARG A 335 -6.18 -28.97 9.40
N GLY A 336 -7.13 -28.19 8.87
CA GLY A 336 -6.85 -27.10 7.93
C GLY A 336 -5.98 -25.96 8.51
N ILE A 337 -6.18 -25.61 9.78
CA ILE A 337 -5.42 -24.56 10.47
C ILE A 337 -3.96 -24.97 10.73
N ALA A 338 -3.73 -26.26 11.02
CA ALA A 338 -2.38 -26.79 11.16
C ALA A 338 -1.64 -26.81 9.81
N THR A 339 -2.30 -27.28 8.74
CA THR A 339 -1.71 -27.36 7.39
C THR A 339 -1.33 -25.98 6.84
N TRP A 340 -2.14 -24.94 7.07
CA TRP A 340 -1.85 -23.58 6.62
C TRP A 340 -0.68 -22.92 7.36
N LYS A 341 -0.56 -23.14 8.68
CA LYS A 341 0.58 -22.63 9.47
C LYS A 341 1.90 -23.33 9.10
N THR A 342 1.87 -24.64 8.85
CA THR A 342 3.06 -25.40 8.43
C THR A 342 3.51 -25.03 7.02
N ALA A 343 2.58 -24.80 6.08
CA ALA A 343 2.90 -24.36 4.71
C ALA A 343 3.50 -22.95 4.61
N ARG A 344 3.25 -22.09 5.61
CA ARG A 344 3.82 -20.73 5.69
C ARG A 344 5.18 -20.69 6.38
N GLN A 345 5.46 -21.63 7.29
CA GLN A 345 6.74 -21.73 8.01
C GLN A 345 7.79 -22.56 7.26
N ALA A 346 7.37 -23.62 6.55
CA ALA A 346 8.21 -24.31 5.60
C ALA A 346 8.05 -23.62 4.24
N GLY A 347 9.02 -22.81 3.80
CA GLY A 347 9.03 -22.18 2.46
C GLY A 347 9.09 -23.22 1.33
N THR A 348 8.02 -23.99 1.16
CA THR A 348 7.93 -25.15 0.30
C THR A 348 6.96 -24.85 -0.82
N CYS A 349 7.58 -24.64 -1.99
CA CYS A 349 6.99 -24.70 -3.30
C CYS A 349 6.07 -25.92 -3.40
N TRP A 350 4.79 -25.72 -3.69
CA TRP A 350 3.89 -26.79 -4.07
C TRP A 350 4.35 -27.36 -5.42
N ARG A 351 5.20 -28.39 -5.38
CA ARG A 351 5.34 -29.35 -6.48
C ARG A 351 4.11 -30.24 -6.46
N ALA A 352 3.19 -30.03 -7.39
CA ALA A 352 2.28 -31.09 -7.78
C ALA A 352 3.09 -32.11 -8.60
N ARG A 353 3.45 -33.25 -7.99
CA ARG A 353 3.87 -34.42 -8.76
C ARG A 353 2.63 -35.04 -9.38
N SER A 354 2.61 -35.06 -10.70
CA SER A 354 1.92 -36.05 -11.52
C SER A 354 2.37 -37.46 -11.17
N GLY A 355 1.44 -38.42 -11.18
CA GLY A 355 1.77 -39.84 -11.15
C GLY A 355 0.66 -40.72 -10.57
N GLY A 356 -0.08 -41.39 -11.46
CA GLY A 356 -1.03 -42.45 -11.12
C GLY A 356 -1.64 -43.06 -12.38
N VAL A 357 -0.85 -43.90 -13.05
CA VAL A 357 -1.24 -44.82 -14.14
C VAL A 357 -2.21 -45.87 -13.61
N ILE A 358 -3.36 -46.06 -14.25
CA ILE A 358 -3.74 -47.19 -15.13
C ILE A 358 -4.77 -46.65 -16.13
#